data_AF-A0A0V0HW36-F1
#
_entry.id   AF-A0A0V0HW36-F1
#
_cell.length_a   1.000
_cell.length_b   1.000
_cell.length_c   1.000
_cell.angle_alpha   90.00
_cell.angle_beta   90.00
_cell.angle_gamma   90.00
#
_symmetry.space_group_name_H-M   'P 1'
#
loop_
_entity.id
_entity.type
_entity.pdbx_description
1 polymer ?
#
loop_
_entity_poly.entity_id
_entity_poly.type
_entity_poly.pdbx_seq_one_letter_code
_entity_poly.pdbx_strand_id
1 'polypeptide(L)'
;MEIFSTVSKAQYLLFTSIYEIESIVIDVLKQIFPIPVYPIGPAIPYFTSEKNPSSTTSIDEPEYIKWLNAQPNGSVLYISQGSFLSVSRDELDEIVAGVHDSGVRFFWVARDETVRFQKNGCSVGLVVPWCNQLKVLSHPSIGGFWSHCGWNSTKEAAFSGIPMLTLPIFWDQKTNSKQIVQDWKIGYRVKKHDQSSISREEISTLLKWFMDSGNEEVMETRRRVKEIQKICQCSTANGGSSEMNIEAFIKNVLCHKYS
;
A
#
# COMPACT_ATOMS: atom_id res chain seq x y z
N MET A 1 1.88 5.91 25.92
CA MET A 1 2.84 5.81 27.03
C MET A 1 3.07 4.38 27.52
N GLU A 2 2.06 3.50 27.54
CA GLU A 2 2.25 2.09 27.95
C GLU A 2 3.23 1.27 27.09
N ILE A 3 3.27 1.52 25.77
CA ILE A 3 4.20 0.82 24.86
C ILE A 3 5.66 1.04 25.30
N PHE A 4 6.07 2.26 25.63
CA PHE A 4 7.44 2.55 26.09
C PHE A 4 7.82 1.82 27.38
N SER A 5 6.88 1.67 28.32
CA SER A 5 7.08 0.92 29.56
C SER A 5 7.16 -0.60 29.38
N THR A 6 6.62 -1.10 28.26
CA THR A 6 6.66 -2.52 27.91
C THR A 6 7.89 -2.85 27.07
N VAL A 7 8.30 -1.93 26.19
CA VAL A 7 9.52 -2.06 25.38
C VAL A 7 10.76 -2.17 26.26
N SER A 8 10.82 -1.50 27.41
CA SER A 8 11.93 -1.64 28.36
C SER A 8 12.07 -3.04 28.97
N LYS A 9 11.03 -3.89 28.87
CA LYS A 9 11.07 -5.30 29.29
C LYS A 9 11.41 -6.26 28.15
N ALA A 10 11.42 -5.78 26.91
CA ALA A 10 11.78 -6.59 25.75
C ALA A 10 13.30 -6.81 25.69
N GLN A 11 13.74 -7.91 25.10
CA GLN A 11 15.17 -8.16 24.84
C GLN A 11 15.61 -7.58 23.50
N TYR A 12 14.68 -7.49 22.54
CA TYR A 12 14.91 -7.04 21.18
C TYR A 12 13.69 -6.31 20.66
N LEU A 13 13.89 -5.36 19.77
CA LEU A 13 12.82 -4.62 19.11
C LEU A 13 12.91 -4.82 17.60
N LEU A 14 11.90 -5.46 17.01
CA LEU A 14 11.84 -5.70 15.57
C LEU A 14 10.85 -4.72 14.95
N PHE A 15 11.30 -3.95 13.96
CA PHE A 15 10.46 -3.04 13.19
C PHE A 15 10.17 -3.62 11.83
N THR A 16 8.90 -3.63 11.43
CA THR A 16 8.47 -4.13 10.11
C THR A 16 8.69 -3.12 8.98
N SER A 17 9.55 -2.12 9.21
CA SER A 17 9.90 -1.08 8.27
C SER A 17 11.34 -1.24 7.76
N ILE A 18 11.62 -0.58 6.65
CA ILE A 18 12.91 -0.61 5.96
C ILE A 18 13.76 0.54 6.50
N TYR A 19 15.02 0.24 6.84
CA TYR A 19 15.93 1.23 7.42
C TYR A 19 16.07 2.49 6.56
N GLU A 20 16.28 2.32 5.26
CA GLU A 20 16.53 3.39 4.31
C GLU A 20 15.35 4.35 4.17
N ILE A 21 14.14 3.89 4.47
CA ILE A 21 12.90 4.66 4.33
C ILE A 21 12.62 5.48 5.61
N GLU A 22 13.05 5.00 6.78
CA GLU A 22 12.77 5.60 8.08
C GLU A 22 14.04 5.75 8.93
N SER A 23 15.18 6.02 8.30
CA SER A 23 16.52 5.97 8.93
C SER A 23 16.60 6.89 10.15
N ILE A 24 16.11 8.12 10.02
CA ILE A 24 16.07 9.11 11.10
C ILE A 24 15.31 8.57 12.31
N VAL A 25 14.13 7.97 12.09
CA VAL A 25 13.28 7.44 13.16
C VAL A 25 13.97 6.25 13.82
N ILE A 26 14.53 5.34 13.03
CA ILE A 26 15.20 4.14 13.53
C ILE A 26 16.46 4.49 14.33
N ASP A 27 17.24 5.46 13.88
CA ASP A 27 18.45 5.89 14.59
C ASP A 27 18.12 6.55 15.93
N VAL A 28 17.06 7.35 15.98
CA VAL A 28 16.54 7.89 17.24
C VAL A 28 16.09 6.77 18.17
N LEU A 29 15.37 5.76 17.66
CA LEU A 29 14.91 4.62 18.47
C LEU A 29 16.09 3.80 19.03
N LYS A 30 17.16 3.61 18.24
CA LYS A 30 18.41 2.96 18.70
C LYS A 30 19.11 3.74 19.82
N GLN A 31 18.96 5.06 19.88
CA GLN A 31 19.52 5.88 20.96
C GLN A 31 18.64 5.88 22.22
N ILE A 32 17.31 5.83 22.04
CA ILE A 32 16.35 5.86 23.16
C ILE A 32 16.33 4.52 23.90
N PHE A 33 16.38 3.41 23.18
CA PHE A 33 16.20 2.09 23.77
C PHE A 33 17.55 1.40 24.02
N PRO A 34 17.80 0.90 25.25
CA PRO A 34 19.04 0.20 25.59
C PRO A 34 19.08 -1.25 25.08
N ILE A 35 18.20 -1.60 24.12
CA ILE A 35 18.05 -2.95 23.57
C ILE A 35 18.29 -2.92 22.05
N PRO A 36 18.77 -4.01 21.45
CA PRO A 36 18.99 -4.04 20.01
C PRO A 36 17.70 -3.81 19.22
N VAL A 37 17.78 -2.91 18.23
CA VAL A 37 16.68 -2.54 17.33
C VAL A 37 17.00 -3.02 15.92
N TYR A 38 16.15 -3.88 15.36
CA TYR A 38 16.31 -4.49 14.03
C TYR A 38 15.17 -4.07 13.09
N PRO A 39 15.41 -3.20 12.11
CA PRO A 39 14.48 -2.99 11.01
C PRO A 39 14.56 -4.17 10.03
N ILE A 40 13.49 -4.96 10.01
CA ILE A 40 13.37 -6.21 9.24
C ILE A 40 12.33 -6.09 8.11
N GLY A 41 11.98 -4.85 7.75
CA GLY A 41 10.92 -4.57 6.80
C GLY A 41 11.22 -5.00 5.36
N PRO A 42 10.24 -4.85 4.47
CA PRO A 42 8.88 -4.38 4.72
C PRO A 42 8.00 -5.47 5.36
N ALA A 43 8.52 -6.69 5.61
CA ALA A 43 7.78 -7.81 6.20
C ALA A 43 6.39 -8.02 5.56
N ILE A 44 6.34 -7.88 4.22
CA ILE A 44 5.15 -8.18 3.42
C ILE A 44 5.11 -9.69 3.14
N PRO A 45 3.93 -10.27 2.85
CA PRO A 45 3.84 -11.67 2.46
C PRO A 45 4.77 -11.94 1.27
N TYR A 46 5.83 -12.73 1.50
CA TYR A 46 6.78 -13.06 0.45
C TYR A 46 6.10 -14.00 -0.55
N PHE A 47 5.91 -13.54 -1.78
CA PHE A 47 5.73 -14.47 -2.87
C PHE A 47 7.09 -15.07 -3.16
N THR A 48 7.28 -16.35 -2.83
CA THR A 48 8.16 -17.18 -3.64
C THR A 48 7.59 -17.09 -5.05
N SER A 49 8.19 -16.25 -5.88
CA SER A 49 8.14 -16.45 -7.32
C SER A 49 8.67 -17.86 -7.50
N GLU A 50 7.77 -18.84 -7.62
CA GLU A 50 8.12 -20.18 -8.01
C GLU A 50 8.76 -20.04 -9.38
N LYS A 51 10.09 -19.93 -9.39
CA LYS A 51 10.94 -20.21 -10.54
C LYS A 51 10.87 -21.72 -10.81
N ASN A 52 9.68 -22.22 -11.10
CA ASN A 52 9.47 -23.46 -11.83
C ASN A 52 8.88 -23.06 -13.18
N PRO A 53 9.70 -22.86 -14.21
CA PRO A 53 9.23 -22.55 -15.57
C PRO A 53 8.45 -23.71 -16.22
N SER A 54 8.21 -24.80 -15.49
CA SER A 54 7.74 -26.09 -16.02
C SER A 54 6.39 -26.55 -15.46
N SER A 55 5.69 -25.78 -14.63
CA SER A 55 4.41 -26.23 -14.08
C SER A 55 3.43 -25.10 -13.75
N THR A 56 2.85 -24.45 -14.75
CA THR A 56 1.46 -23.96 -14.61
C THR A 56 0.80 -23.96 -15.98
N THR A 57 0.08 -25.03 -16.24
CA THR A 57 -1.12 -24.95 -17.08
C THR A 57 -2.02 -23.83 -16.55
N SER A 58 -2.58 -23.06 -17.46
CA SER A 58 -3.42 -21.86 -17.29
C SER A 58 -4.76 -22.07 -16.57
N ILE A 59 -4.86 -23.04 -15.66
CA ILE A 59 -6.16 -23.61 -15.24
C ILE A 59 -6.76 -22.91 -14.00
N ASP A 60 -5.99 -22.26 -13.11
CA ASP A 60 -6.52 -21.73 -11.84
C ASP A 60 -6.19 -20.24 -11.54
N GLU A 61 -6.02 -19.40 -12.57
CA GLU A 61 -5.90 -17.97 -12.32
C GLU A 61 -7.26 -17.36 -11.92
N PRO A 62 -7.38 -16.66 -10.77
CA PRO A 62 -8.65 -16.05 -10.35
C PRO A 62 -9.23 -15.15 -11.43
N GLU A 63 -10.55 -15.18 -11.61
CA GLU A 63 -11.25 -14.39 -12.64
C GLU A 63 -10.91 -12.90 -12.61
N TYR A 64 -10.68 -12.36 -11.42
CA TYR A 64 -10.32 -10.96 -11.26
C TYR A 64 -8.91 -10.61 -11.81
N ILE A 65 -7.99 -11.58 -11.86
CA ILE A 65 -6.70 -11.39 -12.53
C ILE A 65 -6.87 -11.48 -14.05
N LYS A 66 -7.71 -12.39 -14.56
CA LYS A 66 -8.04 -12.43 -16.00
C LYS A 66 -8.61 -11.08 -16.48
N TRP A 67 -9.48 -10.47 -15.67
CA TRP A 67 -9.98 -9.12 -15.94
C TRP A 67 -8.85 -8.08 -15.96
N LEU A 68 -7.90 -8.13 -15.02
CA LEU A 68 -6.75 -7.23 -14.99
C LEU A 68 -5.80 -7.41 -16.18
N ASN A 69 -5.57 -8.66 -16.62
CA ASN A 69 -4.76 -8.99 -17.81
C ASN A 69 -5.33 -8.38 -19.09
N ALA A 70 -6.66 -8.17 -19.16
CA ALA A 70 -7.32 -7.57 -20.31
C ALA A 70 -7.24 -6.03 -20.33
N GLN A 71 -6.68 -5.39 -19.30
CA GLN A 71 -6.59 -3.93 -19.21
C GLN A 71 -5.22 -3.43 -19.68
N PRO A 72 -5.16 -2.22 -20.29
CA PRO A 72 -3.88 -1.59 -20.61
C PRO A 72 -3.00 -1.36 -19.37
N ASN A 73 -1.69 -1.34 -19.57
CA ASN A 73 -0.71 -1.07 -18.50
C ASN A 73 -0.98 0.28 -17.82
N GLY A 74 -0.91 0.30 -16.50
CA GLY A 74 -1.10 1.51 -15.69
C GLY A 74 -2.48 2.18 -15.79
N SER A 75 -3.48 1.50 -16.34
CA SER A 75 -4.80 2.11 -16.63
C SER A 75 -5.85 1.92 -15.54
N VAL A 76 -5.60 1.03 -14.57
CA VAL A 76 -6.57 0.65 -13.54
C VAL A 76 -6.20 1.29 -12.20
N LEU A 77 -7.17 1.96 -11.58
CA LEU A 77 -7.09 2.40 -10.20
C LEU A 77 -7.54 1.26 -9.28
N TYR A 78 -6.64 0.79 -8.41
CA TYR A 78 -7.01 -0.12 -7.33
C TYR A 78 -7.62 0.68 -6.17
N ILE A 79 -8.77 0.25 -5.63
CA ILE A 79 -9.46 0.91 -4.52
C ILE A 79 -9.69 -0.12 -3.42
N SER A 80 -9.13 0.13 -2.23
CA SER A 80 -9.36 -0.69 -1.05
C SER A 80 -9.18 0.11 0.24
N GLN A 81 -10.27 0.18 1.01
CA GLN A 81 -10.30 0.85 2.32
C GLN A 81 -10.02 -0.12 3.48
N GLY A 82 -9.49 -1.31 3.19
CA GLY A 82 -9.18 -2.31 4.20
C GLY A 82 -10.44 -2.94 4.82
N SER A 83 -10.27 -3.56 5.99
CA SER A 83 -11.37 -4.25 6.69
C SER A 83 -12.35 -3.30 7.39
N PHE A 84 -12.06 -1.99 7.42
CA PHE A 84 -12.83 -1.02 8.18
C PHE A 84 -13.21 0.14 7.25
N LEU A 85 -14.49 0.26 6.92
CA LEU A 85 -15.01 1.44 6.26
C LEU A 85 -15.82 2.23 7.30
N SER A 86 -15.41 3.46 7.61
CA SER A 86 -16.12 4.33 8.57
C SER A 86 -16.73 5.59 7.92
N VAL A 87 -17.03 5.54 6.62
CA VAL A 87 -17.71 6.64 5.94
C VAL A 87 -19.23 6.53 6.15
N SER A 88 -19.93 7.66 6.14
CA SER A 88 -21.41 7.65 6.14
C SER A 88 -21.93 7.10 4.81
N ARG A 89 -23.21 6.70 4.78
CA ARG A 89 -23.85 6.24 3.54
C ARG A 89 -23.83 7.31 2.45
N ASP A 90 -24.15 8.54 2.82
CA ASP A 90 -24.18 9.66 1.86
C ASP A 90 -22.79 9.94 1.29
N GLU A 91 -21.75 9.88 2.12
CA GLU A 91 -20.37 10.03 1.65
C GLU A 91 -19.96 8.87 0.75
N LEU A 92 -20.36 7.64 1.07
CA LEU A 92 -20.09 6.50 0.21
C LEU A 92 -20.76 6.65 -1.15
N ASP A 93 -22.01 7.10 -1.20
CA ASP A 93 -22.76 7.28 -2.44
C ASP A 93 -22.10 8.36 -3.33
N GLU A 94 -21.53 9.43 -2.73
CA GLU A 94 -20.69 10.41 -3.45
C GLU A 94 -19.39 9.80 -3.98
N ILE A 95 -18.71 8.96 -3.19
CA ILE A 95 -17.49 8.25 -3.65
C ILE A 95 -17.81 7.33 -4.82
N VAL A 96 -18.87 6.54 -4.72
CA VAL A 96 -19.32 5.65 -5.78
C VAL A 96 -19.64 6.44 -7.05
N ALA A 97 -20.44 7.50 -6.92
CA ALA A 97 -20.79 8.35 -8.05
C ALA A 97 -19.55 8.98 -8.69
N GLY A 98 -18.64 9.55 -7.89
CA GLY A 98 -17.43 10.19 -8.40
C GLY A 98 -16.47 9.22 -9.09
N VAL A 99 -16.35 7.99 -8.58
CA VAL A 99 -15.57 6.93 -9.25
C VAL A 99 -16.18 6.58 -10.61
N HIS A 100 -17.50 6.40 -10.70
CA HIS A 100 -18.16 6.12 -11.98
C HIS A 100 -18.07 7.31 -12.96
N ASP A 101 -18.33 8.53 -12.48
CA ASP A 101 -18.31 9.76 -13.28
C ASP A 101 -16.88 10.13 -13.74
N SER A 102 -15.85 9.55 -13.12
CA SER A 102 -14.46 9.71 -13.54
C SER A 102 -14.17 9.03 -14.89
N GLY A 103 -14.89 7.95 -15.23
CA GLY A 103 -14.58 7.10 -16.37
C GLY A 103 -13.25 6.34 -16.27
N VAL A 104 -12.53 6.47 -15.14
CA VAL A 104 -11.30 5.73 -14.86
C VAL A 104 -11.65 4.26 -14.65
N ARG A 105 -10.83 3.36 -15.20
CA ARG A 105 -11.00 1.92 -14.93
C ARG A 105 -10.63 1.65 -13.49
N PHE A 106 -11.45 0.90 -12.77
CA PHE A 106 -11.21 0.64 -11.35
C PHE A 106 -11.32 -0.84 -11.00
N PHE A 107 -10.50 -1.25 -10.04
CA PHE A 107 -10.62 -2.53 -9.35
C PHE A 107 -10.92 -2.21 -7.89
N TRP A 108 -12.11 -2.54 -7.41
CA TRP A 108 -12.55 -2.15 -6.07
C TRP A 108 -12.80 -3.37 -5.19
N VAL A 109 -12.11 -3.45 -4.06
CA VAL A 109 -12.43 -4.42 -2.99
C VAL A 109 -13.48 -3.83 -2.04
N ALA A 110 -14.68 -4.41 -2.01
CA ALA A 110 -15.78 -3.97 -1.16
C ALA A 110 -16.51 -5.16 -0.52
N ARG A 111 -16.67 -5.16 0.81
CA ARG A 111 -17.40 -6.19 1.56
C ARG A 111 -18.86 -5.76 1.72
N ASP A 112 -19.79 -6.70 1.53
CA ASP A 112 -21.24 -6.59 1.81
C ASP A 112 -22.07 -5.51 1.08
N GLU A 113 -21.44 -4.57 0.37
CA GLU A 113 -22.14 -3.47 -0.32
C GLU A 113 -21.93 -3.46 -1.85
N THR A 114 -21.50 -4.59 -2.43
CA THR A 114 -21.18 -4.76 -3.87
C THR A 114 -22.28 -4.25 -4.81
N VAL A 115 -23.55 -4.37 -4.41
CA VAL A 115 -24.71 -3.90 -5.17
C VAL A 115 -24.68 -2.38 -5.42
N ARG A 116 -24.20 -1.58 -4.45
CA ARG A 116 -24.09 -0.11 -4.61
C ARG A 116 -23.04 0.27 -5.64
N PHE A 117 -21.95 -0.49 -5.68
CA PHE A 117 -20.82 -0.24 -6.58
C PHE A 117 -21.10 -0.73 -8.00
N GLN A 118 -22.01 -1.69 -8.17
CA GLN A 118 -22.45 -2.23 -9.45
C GLN A 118 -23.59 -1.40 -10.04
N LYS A 119 -23.27 -0.29 -10.72
CA LYS A 119 -24.25 0.38 -11.58
C LYS A 119 -24.47 -0.48 -12.82
N ASN A 120 -25.69 -0.98 -13.03
CA ASN A 120 -26.08 -1.75 -14.22
C ASN A 120 -25.58 -1.06 -15.50
N GLY A 121 -24.65 -1.71 -16.22
CA GLY A 121 -24.16 -1.26 -17.53
C GLY A 121 -22.82 -0.53 -17.57
N CYS A 122 -22.12 -0.31 -16.44
CA CYS A 122 -20.79 0.32 -16.47
C CYS A 122 -19.69 -0.74 -16.63
N SER A 123 -19.17 -0.91 -17.85
CA SER A 123 -18.17 -1.94 -18.21
C SER A 123 -16.73 -1.62 -17.81
N VAL A 124 -16.49 -0.48 -17.15
CA VAL A 124 -15.12 0.05 -16.91
C VAL A 124 -14.48 -0.43 -15.61
N GLY A 125 -15.20 -1.09 -14.71
CA GLY A 125 -14.67 -1.50 -13.40
C GLY A 125 -15.09 -2.88 -12.94
N LEU A 126 -14.31 -3.45 -12.02
CA LEU A 126 -14.56 -4.73 -11.37
C LEU A 126 -14.63 -4.53 -9.86
N VAL A 127 -15.67 -5.09 -9.23
CA VAL A 127 -15.85 -5.07 -7.77
C VAL A 127 -15.77 -6.49 -7.25
N VAL A 128 -14.91 -6.73 -6.26
CA VAL A 128 -14.73 -8.05 -5.63
C VAL A 128 -14.81 -7.95 -4.11
N PRO A 129 -15.25 -8.99 -3.39
CA PRO A 129 -15.30 -8.97 -1.93
C PRO A 129 -13.91 -9.07 -1.28
N TRP A 130 -12.96 -9.66 -2.00
CA TRP A 130 -11.59 -9.87 -1.55
C TRP A 130 -10.67 -10.14 -2.73
N CYS A 131 -9.39 -9.80 -2.59
CA CYS A 131 -8.34 -10.20 -3.53
C CYS A 131 -7.02 -10.41 -2.79
N ASN A 132 -6.09 -11.13 -3.44
CA ASN A 132 -4.69 -11.06 -3.05
C ASN A 132 -4.11 -9.67 -3.43
N GLN A 133 -4.05 -8.77 -2.45
CA GLN A 133 -3.71 -7.37 -2.66
C GLN A 133 -2.30 -7.18 -3.24
N LEU A 134 -1.27 -7.85 -2.71
CA LEU A 134 0.09 -7.71 -3.23
C LEU A 134 0.20 -8.21 -4.68
N LYS A 135 -0.55 -9.27 -5.07
CA LYS A 135 -0.63 -9.72 -6.47
C LYS A 135 -1.28 -8.66 -7.36
N VAL A 136 -2.37 -8.02 -6.89
CA VAL A 136 -3.05 -6.95 -7.62
C VAL A 136 -2.14 -5.72 -7.76
N LEU A 137 -1.56 -5.22 -6.66
CA LEU A 137 -0.65 -4.06 -6.68
C LEU A 137 0.57 -4.28 -7.57
N SER A 138 1.06 -5.51 -7.69
CA SER A 138 2.18 -5.86 -8.57
C SER A 138 1.78 -6.11 -10.03
N HIS A 139 0.49 -6.04 -10.35
CA HIS A 139 0.00 -6.29 -11.71
C HIS A 139 0.27 -5.09 -12.63
N PRO A 140 0.77 -5.30 -13.88
CA PRO A 140 1.13 -4.21 -14.79
C PRO A 140 0.02 -3.22 -15.13
N SER A 141 -1.24 -3.66 -15.11
CA SER A 141 -2.39 -2.79 -15.37
C SER A 141 -2.75 -1.84 -14.22
N ILE A 142 -2.26 -2.07 -13.00
CA ILE A 142 -2.48 -1.13 -11.89
C ILE A 142 -1.64 0.13 -12.08
N GLY A 143 -2.32 1.27 -12.17
CA GLY A 143 -1.72 2.58 -12.32
C GLY A 143 -1.71 3.40 -11.03
N GLY A 144 -2.48 3.02 -10.02
CA GLY A 144 -2.59 3.79 -8.79
C GLY A 144 -3.39 3.05 -7.74
N PHE A 145 -3.27 3.49 -6.49
CA PHE A 145 -3.94 2.86 -5.36
C PHE A 145 -4.62 3.89 -4.45
N TRP A 146 -5.95 3.84 -4.39
CA TRP A 146 -6.71 4.56 -3.39
C TRP A 146 -6.83 3.71 -2.11
N SER A 147 -6.15 4.16 -1.06
CA SER A 147 -5.97 3.46 0.20
C SER A 147 -6.40 4.28 1.42
N HIS A 148 -6.81 3.54 2.46
CA HIS A 148 -6.98 4.04 3.83
C HIS A 148 -5.64 4.25 4.57
N CYS A 149 -4.49 3.93 3.96
CA CYS A 149 -3.14 4.14 4.52
C CYS A 149 -2.78 3.28 5.75
N GLY A 150 -3.40 2.11 5.90
CA GLY A 150 -2.90 1.11 6.85
C GLY A 150 -1.47 0.69 6.49
N TRP A 151 -0.59 0.55 7.49
CA TRP A 151 0.85 0.39 7.26
C TRP A 151 1.23 -0.80 6.35
N ASN A 152 0.52 -1.93 6.46
CA ASN A 152 0.74 -3.07 5.58
C ASN A 152 0.43 -2.75 4.11
N SER A 153 -0.70 -2.09 3.84
CA SER A 153 -1.08 -1.68 2.48
C SER A 153 -0.13 -0.62 1.92
N THR A 154 0.35 0.29 2.76
CA THR A 154 1.38 1.27 2.38
C THR A 154 2.68 0.59 1.96
N LYS A 155 3.14 -0.40 2.73
CA LYS A 155 4.36 -1.16 2.42
C LYS A 155 4.23 -2.00 1.15
N GLU A 156 3.10 -2.66 0.95
CA GLU A 156 2.84 -3.41 -0.30
C GLU A 156 2.86 -2.47 -1.52
N ALA A 157 2.21 -1.30 -1.43
CA ALA A 157 2.19 -0.33 -2.53
C ALA A 157 3.57 0.28 -2.81
N ALA A 158 4.34 0.59 -1.76
CA ALA A 158 5.71 1.06 -1.87
C ALA A 158 6.60 0.00 -2.54
N PHE A 159 6.51 -1.26 -2.12
CA PHE A 159 7.26 -2.37 -2.72
C PHE A 159 6.87 -2.64 -4.18
N SER A 160 5.58 -2.54 -4.52
CA SER A 160 5.08 -2.68 -5.90
C SER A 160 5.30 -1.44 -6.76
N GLY A 161 5.70 -0.31 -6.17
CA GLY A 161 5.98 0.93 -6.89
C GLY A 161 4.72 1.57 -7.48
N ILE A 162 3.65 1.65 -6.68
CA ILE A 162 2.33 2.17 -7.06
C ILE A 162 2.04 3.48 -6.31
N PRO A 163 1.75 4.60 -7.02
CA PRO A 163 1.41 5.85 -6.36
C PRO A 163 0.07 5.76 -5.65
N MET A 164 -0.13 6.56 -4.59
CA MET A 164 -1.28 6.42 -3.71
C MET A 164 -2.19 7.66 -3.65
N LEU A 165 -3.50 7.44 -3.68
CA LEU A 165 -4.49 8.37 -3.14
C LEU A 165 -4.82 7.96 -1.71
N THR A 166 -4.77 8.92 -0.79
CA THR A 166 -4.87 8.68 0.64
C THR A 166 -6.19 9.21 1.19
N LEU A 167 -6.93 8.33 1.89
CA LEU A 167 -8.13 8.67 2.64
C LEU A 167 -8.07 8.01 4.03
N PRO A 168 -7.21 8.52 4.93
CA PRO A 168 -7.01 7.89 6.24
C PRO A 168 -8.28 8.00 7.09
N ILE A 169 -8.59 6.92 7.80
CA ILE A 169 -9.83 6.76 8.56
C ILE A 169 -9.54 6.99 10.06
N PHE A 170 -8.65 6.19 10.66
CA PHE A 170 -8.34 6.27 12.10
C PHE A 170 -6.91 5.80 12.44
N TRP A 171 -6.51 5.99 13.71
CA TRP A 171 -5.22 5.59 14.29
C TRP A 171 -4.00 6.19 13.57
N ASP A 172 -3.01 5.36 13.26
CA ASP A 172 -1.74 5.67 12.62
C ASP A 172 -1.90 6.05 11.14
N GLN A 173 -3.06 5.76 10.53
CA GLN A 173 -3.31 6.05 9.11
C GLN A 173 -3.13 7.53 8.76
N LYS A 174 -3.45 8.45 9.67
CA LYS A 174 -3.22 9.89 9.47
C LYS A 174 -1.74 10.23 9.38
N THR A 175 -0.92 9.59 10.21
CA THR A 175 0.54 9.71 10.18
C THR A 175 1.10 9.07 8.91
N ASN A 176 0.65 7.86 8.57
CA ASN A 176 1.06 7.17 7.34
C ASN A 176 0.70 8.00 6.08
N SER A 177 -0.49 8.61 6.04
CA SER A 177 -0.89 9.52 4.96
C SER A 177 0.04 10.74 4.88
N LYS A 178 0.43 11.32 6.02
CA LYS A 178 1.41 12.42 6.05
C LYS A 178 2.74 11.96 5.45
N GLN A 179 3.21 10.78 5.83
CA GLN A 179 4.47 10.21 5.33
C GLN A 179 4.43 9.97 3.81
N ILE A 180 3.34 9.35 3.30
CA ILE A 180 3.12 9.11 1.87
C ILE A 180 3.14 10.43 1.07
N VAL A 181 2.45 11.46 1.57
CA VAL A 181 2.17 12.69 0.81
C VAL A 181 3.27 13.74 0.97
N GLN A 182 3.80 13.93 2.17
CA GLN A 182 4.72 15.03 2.49
C GLN A 182 6.19 14.59 2.46
N ASP A 183 6.47 13.42 3.05
CA ASP A 183 7.85 12.97 3.23
C ASP A 183 8.34 12.23 1.98
N TRP A 184 7.63 11.18 1.56
CA TRP A 184 7.97 10.39 0.37
C TRP A 184 7.48 11.06 -0.92
N LYS A 185 6.41 11.86 -0.83
CA LYS A 185 5.79 12.55 -1.96
C LYS A 185 5.44 11.60 -3.11
N ILE A 186 4.90 10.43 -2.77
CA ILE A 186 4.46 9.37 -3.69
C ILE A 186 2.93 9.29 -3.81
N GLY A 187 2.21 10.30 -3.32
CA GLY A 187 0.77 10.28 -3.30
C GLY A 187 0.14 11.61 -2.89
N TYR A 188 -1.19 11.63 -2.94
CA TYR A 188 -2.01 12.80 -2.66
C TYR A 188 -3.13 12.47 -1.67
N ARG A 189 -3.67 13.48 -0.99
CA ARG A 189 -4.86 13.32 -0.15
C ARG A 189 -6.11 13.49 -0.99
N VAL A 190 -7.09 12.63 -0.75
CA VAL A 190 -8.41 12.75 -1.38
C VAL A 190 -9.16 13.93 -0.78
N LYS A 191 -9.29 13.96 0.56
CA LYS A 191 -9.86 15.11 1.28
C LYS A 191 -8.77 16.12 1.62
N LYS A 192 -9.07 17.41 1.43
CA LYS A 192 -8.23 18.49 1.98
C LYS A 192 -8.32 18.48 3.51
N HIS A 193 -7.30 19.04 4.18
CA HIS A 193 -7.13 18.95 5.64
C HIS A 193 -8.36 19.44 6.44
N ASP A 194 -9.15 20.36 5.88
CA ASP A 194 -10.27 21.03 6.56
C ASP A 194 -11.65 20.62 6.00
N GLN A 195 -11.70 19.66 5.08
CA GLN A 195 -12.95 19.19 4.48
C GLN A 195 -13.55 18.02 5.29
N SER A 196 -14.79 18.20 5.74
CA SER A 196 -15.58 17.14 6.38
C SER A 196 -16.09 16.11 5.36
N SER A 197 -16.43 16.54 4.16
CA SER A 197 -16.94 15.73 3.05
C SER A 197 -16.25 16.07 1.74
N ILE A 198 -16.38 15.19 0.74
CA ILE A 198 -15.91 15.41 -0.63
C ILE A 198 -17.04 15.09 -1.60
N SER A 199 -17.23 15.94 -2.60
CA SER A 199 -18.27 15.76 -3.63
C SER A 199 -17.83 14.77 -4.71
N ARG A 200 -18.80 14.13 -5.39
CA ARG A 200 -18.53 13.28 -6.56
C ARG A 200 -17.76 14.00 -7.67
N GLU A 201 -17.99 15.30 -7.87
CA GLU A 201 -17.30 16.10 -8.90
C GLU A 201 -15.82 16.30 -8.56
N GLU A 202 -15.52 16.57 -7.28
CA GLU A 202 -14.14 16.65 -6.78
C GLU A 202 -13.43 15.31 -6.93
N ILE A 203 -14.10 14.19 -6.60
CA ILE A 203 -13.56 12.84 -6.77
C ILE A 203 -13.29 12.54 -8.24
N SER A 204 -14.28 12.75 -9.11
CA SER A 204 -14.16 12.51 -10.55
C SER A 204 -12.98 13.27 -11.15
N THR A 205 -12.85 14.55 -10.80
CA THR A 205 -11.74 15.41 -11.25
C THR A 205 -10.40 14.91 -10.74
N LEU A 206 -10.32 14.58 -9.44
CA LEU A 206 -9.11 14.06 -8.82
C LEU A 206 -8.65 12.75 -9.46
N LEU A 207 -9.56 11.80 -9.71
CA LEU A 207 -9.21 10.51 -10.29
C LEU A 207 -8.74 10.64 -11.74
N LYS A 208 -9.41 11.48 -12.54
CA LYS A 208 -8.99 11.78 -13.92
C LYS A 208 -7.58 12.33 -13.94
N TRP A 209 -7.31 13.34 -13.11
CA TRP A 209 -5.98 13.93 -12.99
C TRP A 209 -4.93 12.92 -12.52
N PHE A 210 -5.21 12.17 -11.45
CA PHE A 210 -4.27 11.23 -10.84
C PHE A 210 -3.90 10.04 -11.76
N MET A 211 -4.83 9.65 -12.64
CA MET A 211 -4.63 8.57 -13.59
C MET A 211 -4.18 9.05 -14.98
N ASP A 212 -4.01 10.36 -15.18
CA ASP A 212 -3.48 10.92 -16.42
C ASP A 212 -1.97 10.70 -16.52
N SER A 213 -1.55 9.82 -17.44
CA SER A 213 -0.14 9.54 -17.71
C SER A 213 0.59 10.70 -18.39
N GLY A 214 -0.12 11.70 -18.93
CA GLY A 214 0.46 12.90 -19.52
C GLY A 214 0.68 14.04 -18.53
N ASN A 215 0.18 13.93 -17.30
CA ASN A 215 0.32 14.99 -16.30
C ASN A 215 1.71 15.00 -15.64
N GLU A 216 2.44 16.11 -15.73
CA GLU A 216 3.82 16.24 -15.23
C GLU A 216 3.96 15.99 -13.72
N GLU A 217 3.02 16.49 -12.91
CA GLU A 217 3.06 16.31 -11.45
C GLU A 217 2.87 14.84 -11.06
N VAL A 218 1.95 14.16 -11.74
CA VAL A 218 1.70 12.73 -11.57
C VAL A 218 2.89 11.90 -12.08
N MET A 219 3.51 12.29 -13.19
CA MET A 219 4.71 11.63 -13.69
C MET A 219 5.88 11.73 -12.71
N GLU A 220 6.09 12.89 -12.07
CA GLU A 220 7.11 13.04 -11.02
C GLU A 220 6.80 12.16 -9.80
N THR A 221 5.53 12.07 -9.40
CA THR A 221 5.09 11.16 -8.33
C THR A 221 5.37 9.70 -8.69
N ARG A 222 5.10 9.29 -9.94
CA ARG A 222 5.42 7.96 -10.46
C ARG A 222 6.92 7.70 -10.49
N ARG A 223 7.75 8.72 -10.79
CA ARG A 223 9.21 8.61 -10.74
C ARG A 223 9.69 8.35 -9.30
N ARG A 224 9.20 9.12 -8.33
CA ARG A 224 9.55 8.93 -6.90
C ARG A 224 9.13 7.58 -6.36
N VAL A 225 7.94 7.10 -6.72
CA VAL A 225 7.50 5.77 -6.24
C VAL A 225 8.39 4.65 -6.79
N LYS A 226 9.01 4.82 -7.97
CA LYS A 226 10.02 3.87 -8.48
C LYS A 226 11.33 3.91 -7.69
N GLU A 227 11.73 5.06 -7.18
CA GLU A 227 12.88 5.18 -6.28
C GLU A 227 12.62 4.44 -4.95
N ILE A 228 11.45 4.67 -4.35
CA ILE A 228 11.02 3.98 -3.13
C ILE A 228 10.89 2.47 -3.37
N GLN A 229 10.32 2.04 -4.49
CA GLN A 229 10.26 0.63 -4.88
C GLN A 229 11.65 0.01 -4.94
N LYS A 230 12.61 0.69 -5.58
CA LYS A 230 13.99 0.19 -5.68
C LYS A 230 14.62 0.04 -4.30
N ILE A 231 14.44 1.01 -3.42
CA ILE A 231 14.90 0.94 -2.03
C ILE A 231 14.30 -0.30 -1.33
N CYS A 232 12.98 -0.48 -1.43
CA CYS A 232 12.31 -1.63 -0.84
C CYS A 232 12.89 -2.95 -1.36
N GLN A 233 12.99 -3.12 -2.67
CA GLN A 233 13.48 -4.34 -3.30
C GLN A 233 14.95 -4.62 -2.97
N CYS A 234 15.82 -3.60 -3.00
CA CYS A 234 17.23 -3.74 -2.65
C CYS A 234 17.41 -4.09 -1.17
N SER A 235 16.63 -3.50 -0.26
CA SER A 235 16.71 -3.79 1.17
C SER A 235 16.35 -5.25 1.50
N THR A 236 15.52 -5.88 0.68
CA THR A 236 15.07 -7.28 0.83
C THR A 236 15.81 -8.29 -0.04
N ALA A 237 16.68 -7.83 -0.94
CA ALA A 237 17.46 -8.70 -1.80
C ALA A 237 18.57 -9.40 -1.00
N ASN A 238 19.22 -10.40 -1.60
CA ASN A 238 20.35 -11.08 -0.98
C ASN A 238 21.49 -10.07 -0.69
N GLY A 239 21.96 -10.02 0.55
CA GLY A 239 22.88 -9.01 1.08
C GLY A 239 22.24 -7.64 1.39
N GLY A 240 20.91 -7.55 1.34
CA GLY A 240 20.16 -6.34 1.64
C GLY A 240 20.07 -6.05 3.14
N SER A 241 19.85 -4.78 3.50
CA SER A 241 19.86 -4.33 4.90
C SER A 241 18.85 -5.07 5.77
N SER A 242 17.66 -5.37 5.27
CA SER A 242 16.62 -6.06 6.04
C SER A 242 16.94 -7.54 6.24
N GLU A 243 17.53 -8.20 5.23
CA GLU A 243 18.02 -9.58 5.37
C GLU A 243 19.17 -9.65 6.38
N MET A 244 20.17 -8.76 6.26
CA MET A 244 21.28 -8.67 7.21
C MET A 244 20.80 -8.40 8.65
N ASN A 245 19.75 -7.59 8.84
CA ASN A 245 19.18 -7.35 10.16
C ASN A 245 18.46 -8.58 10.72
N ILE A 246 17.77 -9.36 9.87
CA ILE A 246 17.18 -10.64 10.27
C ILE A 246 18.27 -11.63 10.68
N GLU A 247 19.33 -11.77 9.89
CA GLU A 247 20.47 -12.63 10.20
C GLU A 247 21.17 -12.21 11.50
N ALA A 248 21.40 -10.91 11.69
CA ALA A 248 21.97 -10.36 12.90
C ALA A 248 21.08 -10.63 14.12
N PHE A 249 19.76 -10.49 13.98
CA PHE A 249 18.82 -10.85 15.03
C PHE A 249 18.90 -12.34 15.38
N ILE A 250 18.82 -13.23 14.38
CA ILE A 250 18.90 -14.69 14.57
C ILE A 250 20.21 -15.07 15.27
N LYS A 251 21.35 -14.53 14.82
CA LYS A 251 22.66 -14.77 15.42
C LYS A 251 22.68 -14.34 16.90
N ASN A 252 22.16 -13.16 17.22
CA ASN A 252 22.15 -12.66 18.60
C ASN A 252 21.29 -13.53 19.53
N VAL A 253 20.12 -13.99 19.06
CA VAL A 253 19.24 -14.89 19.81
C VAL A 253 19.92 -16.25 20.04
N LEU A 254 20.60 -16.79 19.03
CA LEU A 254 21.31 -18.06 19.15
C LEU A 254 22.50 -17.95 20.12
N CYS A 255 23.31 -16.89 20.06
CA CYS A 255 24.42 -16.69 20.98
C CYS A 255 23.95 -16.51 22.45
N HIS A 256 22.83 -15.82 22.69
CA HIS A 256 22.26 -15.67 24.03
C HIS A 256 21.75 -16.98 24.64
N LYS A 257 21.40 -17.99 23.84
CA LYS A 257 20.97 -19.31 24.35
C LYS A 257 22.11 -20.19 24.85
N TYR A 258 23.35 -19.89 24.48
CA TYR A 258 24.55 -20.65 24.85
C TYR A 258 25.50 -19.85 25.76
N SER A 259 25.01 -18.76 26.34
CA SER A 259 25.69 -17.93 27.34
C SER A 259 25.02 -18.15 28.70
#